data_AF-A0A945H380-F1
#
_entry.id   AF-A0A945H380-F1
#
_cell.length_a   1.000
_cell.length_b   1.000
_cell.length_c   1.000
_cell.angle_alpha   90.00
_cell.angle_beta   90.00
_cell.angle_gamma   90.00
#
_symmetry.space_group_name_H-M   'P 1'
#
loop_
_entity.id
_entity.type
_entity.pdbx_description
1 polymer ?
#
loop_
_entity_poly.entity_id
_entity_poly.type
_entity_poly.pdbx_seq_one_letter_code
_entity_poly.pdbx_strand_id
1 'polypeptide(L)' 'LFLFCGTQYSDTVYLADDILSKTRVAVVPGRNFGPSHKSYIRLCYARPEKVVVEGARRLLSYFGV' A
#
# COMPACT_ATOMS: atom_id res chain seq x y z
N LEU A 1 2.89 13.15 4.69
CA LEU A 1 4.16 12.41 4.52
C LEU A 1 3.84 11.02 3.95
N PHE A 2 4.65 10.54 3.00
CA PHE A 2 4.37 9.33 2.23
C PHE A 2 5.60 8.44 2.10
N LEU A 3 5.39 7.13 1.95
CA LEU A 3 6.41 6.16 1.55
C LEU A 3 6.02 5.57 0.19
N PHE A 4 7.02 5.35 -0.67
CA PHE A 4 6.87 4.56 -1.89
C PHE A 4 7.52 3.19 -1.64
N CYS A 5 6.72 2.14 -1.69
CA CYS A 5 7.16 0.77 -1.46
C CYS A 5 7.15 0.02 -2.78
N GLY A 6 8.30 -0.49 -3.20
CA GLY A 6 8.41 -1.38 -4.36
C GLY A 6 7.72 -2.72 -4.07
N THR A 7 7.14 -3.32 -5.09
CA THR A 7 6.44 -4.60 -5.01
C THR A 7 6.84 -5.47 -6.19
N GLN A 8 6.68 -6.79 -6.06
CA GLN A 8 6.87 -7.73 -7.17
C GLN A 8 5.71 -7.72 -8.18
N TYR A 9 4.61 -7.02 -7.88
CA TYR A 9 3.41 -6.98 -8.70
C TYR A 9 3.44 -5.78 -9.64
N SER A 10 3.12 -6.01 -10.93
CA SER A 10 3.06 -4.96 -11.94
C SER A 10 1.66 -4.34 -12.10
N ASP A 11 0.61 -5.06 -11.71
CA ASP A 11 -0.75 -4.53 -11.63
C ASP A 11 -1.02 -3.98 -10.22
N THR A 12 -0.51 -2.76 -10.00
CA THR A 12 -0.67 -2.08 -8.70
C THR A 12 -2.06 -1.53 -8.45
N VAL A 13 -2.93 -1.49 -9.46
CA VAL A 13 -4.34 -1.10 -9.30
C VAL A 13 -5.10 -2.26 -8.66
N TYR A 14 -4.96 -3.46 -9.24
CA TYR A 14 -5.54 -4.67 -8.65
C TYR A 14 -4.99 -4.93 -7.24
N LEU A 15 -3.67 -4.81 -7.05
CA LEU A 15 -3.05 -4.99 -5.73
C LEU A 15 -3.64 -4.05 -4.68
N ALA A 16 -3.83 -2.77 -5.02
CA ALA A 16 -4.39 -1.80 -4.08
C ALA A 16 -5.83 -2.13 -3.69
N ASP A 17 -6.64 -2.59 -4.65
CA ASP A 17 -8.03 -3.01 -4.42
C ASP A 17 -8.12 -4.29 -3.57
N ASP A 18 -7.24 -5.27 -3.83
CA ASP A 18 -7.17 -6.52 -3.07
C ASP A 18 -6.74 -6.28 -1.62
N ILE A 19 -5.71 -5.44 -1.41
CA ILE A 19 -5.29 -5.01 -0.07
C ILE A 19 -6.45 -4.33 0.64
N LEU A 20 -7.14 -3.38 0.00
CA LEU A 20 -8.27 -2.68 0.60
C LEU A 20 -9.39 -3.64 0.99
N SER A 21 -9.74 -4.57 0.10
CA SER A 21 -10.82 -5.53 0.30
C SER A 21 -10.53 -6.51 1.44
N LYS A 22 -9.30 -7.04 1.52
CA LYS A 22 -8.92 -8.05 2.51
C LYS A 22 -8.51 -7.49 3.86
N THR A 23 -7.91 -6.30 3.88
CA THR A 23 -7.28 -5.75 5.09
C THR A 23 -7.97 -4.49 5.63
N ARG A 24 -8.83 -3.88 4.81
CA ARG A 24 -9.44 -2.56 5.11
C ARG A 24 -8.39 -1.45 5.25
N VAL A 25 -7.23 -1.60 4.61
CA VAL A 25 -6.18 -0.58 4.53
C VAL A 25 -6.16 -0.02 3.11
N ALA A 26 -6.32 1.30 2.98
CA ALA A 26 -6.23 1.97 1.69
C ALA A 26 -4.77 2.31 1.35
N VAL A 27 -4.34 1.95 0.14
CA VAL A 27 -3.04 2.33 -0.44
C VAL A 27 -3.26 2.95 -1.82
N VAL A 28 -2.30 3.71 -2.33
CA VAL A 28 -2.42 4.32 -3.67
C VAL A 28 -1.54 3.55 -4.68
N PRO A 29 -2.09 3.11 -5.82
CA PRO A 29 -1.29 2.53 -6.89
C PRO A 29 -0.19 3.48 -7.37
N GLY A 30 1.04 2.96 -7.52
CA GLY A 30 2.18 3.73 -7.98
C GLY A 30 2.02 4.23 -9.41
N ARG A 31 1.29 3.50 -10.26
CA ARG A 31 0.97 3.91 -11.65
C ARG A 31 0.34 5.31 -11.74
N ASN A 32 -0.37 5.76 -10.70
CA ASN A 32 -0.95 7.11 -10.65
C ASN A 32 0.12 8.22 -10.59
N PHE A 33 1.39 7.88 -10.33
CA PHE A 33 2.54 8.77 -10.27
C PHE A 33 3.48 8.59 -11.48
N GLY A 34 2.96 8.05 -12.59
CA GLY A 34 3.67 7.91 -13.85
C GLY A 34 4.19 6.50 -14.14
N PRO A 35 4.67 6.26 -15.37
CA PRO A 35 5.00 4.93 -15.86
C PRO A 35 6.19 4.27 -15.15
N SER A 36 7.10 5.06 -14.58
CA SER A 36 8.26 4.55 -13.82
C SER A 36 7.87 3.89 -12.49
N HIS A 37 6.65 4.12 -11.99
CA HIS A 37 6.19 3.65 -10.68
C HIS A 37 5.15 2.52 -10.79
N LYS A 38 5.07 1.83 -11.92
CA LYS A 38 4.06 0.78 -12.17
C LYS A 38 4.07 -0.35 -11.14
N SER A 39 5.21 -0.65 -10.53
CA SER A 39 5.36 -1.72 -9.51
C SER A 39 5.50 -1.19 -8.08
N TYR A 40 5.04 0.03 -7.81
CA TYR A 40 5.07 0.62 -6.47
C TYR A 40 3.66 0.78 -5.90
N ILE A 41 3.55 0.79 -4.58
CA ILE A 41 2.39 1.32 -3.85
C ILE A 41 2.84 2.49 -2.98
N ARG A 42 1.95 3.46 -2.76
CA ARG A 42 2.21 4.62 -1.90
C ARG A 42 1.39 4.53 -0.62
N LEU A 43 2.09 4.61 0.50
CA LEU A 43 1.52 4.61 1.86
C LEU A 43 1.48 6.03 2.42
N CYS A 44 0.35 6.41 3.01
CA CYS A 44 0.22 7.66 3.76
C CYS A 44 0.32 7.36 5.25
N TYR A 45 1.31 7.96 5.93
CA TYR A 45 1.48 7.83 7.37
C TYR A 45 1.24 9.13 8.14
N ALA A 46 0.67 10.15 7.47
CA ALA A 46 0.21 11.38 8.12
C ALA A 46 -1.12 11.16 8.86
N ARG A 47 -1.14 10.19 9.78
CA ARG A 47 -2.29 9.76 10.60
C ARG A 47 -1.82 9.54 12.04
N PRO A 48 -2.73 9.47 13.04
CA PRO A 48 -2.33 9.15 14.40
C PRO A 48 -1.56 7.82 14.48
N GLU A 49 -0.56 7.74 15.35
CA GLU A 49 0.33 6.59 15.48
C GLU A 49 -0.41 5.26 15.57
N LYS A 50 -1.43 5.16 16.42
CA LYS A 50 -2.26 3.96 16.56
C LYS A 50 -2.87 3.46 15.25
N VAL A 51 -3.23 4.38 14.34
CA VAL A 51 -3.81 4.05 13.03
C VAL A 51 -2.72 3.55 12.10
N VAL A 52 -1.54 4.18 12.14
CA VAL A 52 -0.38 3.77 11.33
C VAL A 52 0.10 2.38 11.75
N VAL A 53 0.24 2.13 13.06
CA VAL A 53 0.67 0.83 13.61
C VAL A 53 -0.31 -0.28 13.24
N GLU A 54 -1.62 -0.06 13.41
CA GLU A 54 -2.62 -1.07 13.04
C GLU A 54 -2.66 -1.31 11.53
N GLY A 55 -2.57 -0.25 10.71
CA GLY A 55 -2.50 -0.38 9.26
C GLY A 55 -1.26 -1.18 8.83
N ALA A 56 -0.09 -0.88 9.42
CA ALA A 56 1.15 -1.61 9.16
C ALA A 56 1.03 -3.09 9.56
N ARG A 57 0.48 -3.40 10.73
CA ARG A 57 0.27 -4.78 11.19
C ARG A 57 -0.57 -5.59 10.21
N ARG A 58 -1.66 -5.01 9.68
CA ARG A 58 -2.51 -5.67 8.68
C ARG A 58 -1.82 -5.87 7.34
N LEU A 59 -1.02 -4.89 6.91
CA LEU A 59 -0.22 -5.02 5.69
C LEU A 59 0.85 -6.11 5.82
N LEU A 60 1.56 -6.17 6.95
CA LEU A 60 2.54 -7.22 7.22
C LEU A 60 1.90 -8.62 7.16
N SER A 61 0.76 -8.79 7.84
CA SER A 61 -0.01 -10.03 7.79
C SER A 61 -0.49 -10.39 6.38
N TYR A 62 -0.89 -9.40 5.56
CA TYR A 62 -1.28 -9.62 4.16
C TYR A 62 -0.11 -10.13 3.31
N PHE A 63 1.10 -9.61 3.54
CA PHE A 63 2.30 -10.04 2.84
C PHE A 63 2.97 -11.29 3.46
N GLY A 64 2.43 -11.84 4.55
CA GLY A 64 2.96 -13.03 5.20
C GLY A 64 4.25 -12.80 5.98
N VAL A 65 4.45 -11.57 6.50
CA VAL A 65 5.58 -11.17 7.35
C VAL A 65 5.13 -10.99 8.79
#